data_AF-A0AAV4AR43-F1
#
_entry.id   AF-A0AAV4AR43-F1
#
_cell.length_a   1.000
_cell.length_b   1.000
_cell.length_c   1.000
_cell.angle_alpha   90.00
_cell.angle_beta   90.00
_cell.angle_gamma   90.00
#
_symmetry.space_group_name_H-M   'P 1'
#
loop_
_entity.id
_entity.type
_entity.pdbx_description
1 polymer ?
#
loop_
_entity_poly.entity_id
_entity_poly.type
_entity_poly.pdbx_seq_one_letter_code
_entity_poly.pdbx_strand_id
1 'polypeptide(L)'
;MQEESDDPVIKTVQPSLKTGRKWKVTEAVDEEKECLKMKEVISQTQTDCRGFGSTTAKGWSKTEGKEKRDMIRDEIRNKEDSTWVQKAVQQPQQGQWTNWDTAIQRSLTWNDIWHMAPRRIRFLIRSVYDLLP
;
A
#
# COMPACT_ATOMS: atom_id res chain seq x y z
N MET A 1 19.58 -0.13 7.39
CA MET A 1 19.16 -1.35 6.64
C MET A 1 20.19 -2.47 6.65
N GLN A 2 21.49 -2.22 6.88
CA GLN A 2 22.50 -3.30 6.99
C GLN A 2 22.49 -4.04 8.34
N GLU A 3 21.74 -3.53 9.32
CA GLU A 3 21.53 -4.12 10.66
C GLU A 3 20.99 -5.57 10.63
N GLU A 4 20.32 -5.94 9.53
CA GLU A 4 19.69 -7.26 9.33
C GLU A 4 20.50 -8.16 8.38
N SER A 5 21.78 -7.86 8.13
CA SER A 5 22.70 -8.75 7.40
C SER A 5 23.28 -9.79 8.35
N ASP A 6 23.53 -11.04 7.95
CA ASP A 6 24.15 -12.03 8.84
C ASP A 6 25.63 -11.76 9.16
N ASP A 7 26.31 -10.97 8.32
CA ASP A 7 27.73 -10.65 8.46
C ASP A 7 27.94 -9.58 9.56
N PRO A 8 28.72 -9.87 10.61
CA PRO A 8 28.97 -8.92 11.70
C PRO A 8 29.68 -7.65 11.24
N VAL A 9 30.54 -7.73 10.21
CA VAL A 9 31.23 -6.55 9.67
C VAL A 9 30.19 -5.63 9.02
N ILE A 10 29.29 -6.19 8.20
CA ILE A 10 28.26 -5.41 7.51
C ILE A 10 27.26 -4.81 8.50
N LYS A 11 26.88 -5.53 9.57
CA LYS A 11 25.99 -4.99 10.62
C LYS A 11 26.53 -3.72 11.27
N THR A 12 27.84 -3.65 11.49
CA THR A 12 28.48 -2.51 12.18
C THR A 12 28.66 -1.27 11.29
N VAL A 13 28.51 -1.44 9.97
CA VAL A 13 28.65 -0.33 9.03
C VAL A 13 27.34 0.44 8.97
N GLN A 14 27.36 1.67 9.50
CA GLN A 14 26.31 2.66 9.29
C GLN A 14 26.81 3.68 8.25
N PRO A 15 26.52 3.47 6.95
CA PRO A 15 26.97 4.40 5.92
C PRO A 15 26.24 5.73 6.07
N SER A 16 26.98 6.85 6.04
CA SER A 16 26.38 8.17 5.94
C SER A 16 25.82 8.37 4.54
N LEU A 17 24.50 8.24 4.40
CA LEU A 17 23.82 8.45 3.12
C LEU A 17 23.68 9.95 2.87
N LYS A 18 24.26 10.44 1.77
CA LYS A 18 24.04 11.82 1.32
C LYS A 18 22.66 11.92 0.68
N THR A 19 21.65 12.27 1.47
CA THR A 19 20.29 12.53 0.99
C THR A 19 20.03 14.03 0.89
N GLY A 20 18.98 14.41 0.16
CA GLY A 20 18.64 15.83 -0.05
C GLY A 20 18.20 16.54 1.24
N ARG A 21 18.10 17.87 1.20
CA ARG A 21 17.72 18.69 2.38
C ARG A 21 16.35 18.34 2.98
N LYS A 22 15.40 17.92 2.14
CA LYS A 22 13.99 17.69 2.54
C LYS A 22 13.72 16.28 3.06
N TRP A 23 14.64 15.33 2.86
CA TRP A 23 14.41 13.94 3.20
C TRP A 23 15.65 13.33 3.84
N LYS A 24 15.49 12.85 5.07
CA LYS A 24 16.53 12.16 5.82
C LYS A 24 16.15 10.69 5.95
N VAL A 25 17.02 9.82 5.44
CA VAL A 25 16.72 8.39 5.34
C VAL A 25 16.67 7.71 6.71
N THR A 26 17.53 8.08 7.64
CA THR A 26 17.56 7.47 8.98
C THR A 26 16.24 7.73 9.73
N GLU A 27 15.81 8.99 9.78
CA GLU A 27 14.54 9.38 10.42
C GLU A 27 13.35 8.70 9.75
N ALA A 28 13.28 8.69 8.41
CA ALA A 28 12.19 8.04 7.70
C ALA A 28 12.12 6.53 7.94
N VAL A 29 13.27 5.85 7.99
CA VAL A 29 13.33 4.41 8.28
C VAL A 29 12.91 4.12 9.71
N ASP A 30 13.32 4.94 10.67
CA ASP A 30 12.97 4.74 12.08
C ASP A 30 11.47 5.01 12.32
N GLU A 31 10.90 6.04 11.71
CA GLU A 31 9.45 6.28 11.72
C GLU A 31 8.66 5.08 11.17
N GLU A 32 9.08 4.51 10.03
CA GLU A 32 8.38 3.37 9.45
C GLU A 32 8.56 2.08 10.24
N LYS A 33 9.71 1.89 10.90
CA LYS A 33 9.90 0.78 11.85
C LYS A 33 8.88 0.88 12.99
N GLU A 34 8.66 2.08 13.56
CA GLU A 34 7.66 2.27 14.62
C GLU A 34 6.22 2.10 14.10
N CYS A 35 5.93 2.58 12.88
CA CYS A 35 4.63 2.36 12.23
C CYS A 35 4.34 0.86 12.03
N LEU A 36 5.33 0.09 11.58
CA LEU A 36 5.22 -1.36 11.41
C LEU A 36 4.98 -2.11 12.73
N LYS A 37 5.66 -1.70 13.81
CA LYS A 37 5.39 -2.23 15.15
C LYS A 37 3.97 -1.90 15.60
N MET A 38 3.51 -0.68 15.37
CA MET A 38 2.14 -0.27 15.71
C MET A 38 1.11 -1.07 14.90
N LYS A 39 1.33 -1.29 13.61
CA LYS A 39 0.47 -2.16 12.76
C LYS A 39 0.43 -3.59 13.28
N GLU A 40 1.53 -4.11 13.80
CA GLU A 40 1.55 -5.43 14.44
C GLU A 40 0.67 -5.48 15.70
N VAL A 41 0.66 -4.42 16.52
CA VAL A 41 -0.19 -4.32 17.72
C VAL A 41 -1.67 -4.17 17.36
N ILE A 42 -1.99 -3.30 16.39
CA ILE A 42 -3.37 -3.08 15.91
C ILE A 42 -3.91 -4.35 15.24
N SER A 43 -3.03 -5.23 14.78
CA SER A 43 -3.31 -6.42 13.98
C SER A 43 -3.92 -6.08 12.62
N GLN A 44 -4.37 -7.10 11.89
CA GLN A 44 -4.95 -6.91 10.57
C GLN A 44 -6.24 -6.08 10.68
N THR A 45 -6.35 -5.06 9.84
CA THR A 45 -7.56 -4.25 9.69
C THR A 45 -8.16 -4.49 8.31
N GLN A 46 -9.46 -4.32 8.18
CA GLN A 46 -10.10 -4.32 6.87
C GLN A 46 -9.75 -3.01 6.17
N THR A 47 -8.87 -3.07 5.17
CA THR A 47 -8.44 -1.91 4.38
C THR A 47 -9.22 -1.75 3.08
N ASP A 48 -9.93 -2.79 2.64
CA ASP A 48 -10.59 -2.83 1.35
C ASP A 48 -11.94 -3.57 1.38
N CYS A 49 -12.57 -3.66 0.20
CA CYS A 49 -13.80 -4.40 -0.01
C CYS A 49 -13.60 -5.92 -0.22
N ARG A 50 -12.37 -6.46 -0.05
CA ARG A 50 -12.15 -7.93 -0.10
C ARG A 50 -12.64 -8.61 1.18
N GLY A 51 -12.81 -7.85 2.25
CA GLY A 51 -13.28 -8.33 3.54
C GLY A 51 -12.14 -8.78 4.46
N PHE A 52 -12.48 -8.90 5.74
CA PHE A 52 -11.53 -9.29 6.79
C PHE A 52 -10.97 -10.71 6.55
N GLY A 53 -9.66 -10.88 6.74
CA GLY A 53 -8.97 -12.17 6.57
C GLY A 53 -8.63 -12.56 5.13
N SER A 54 -8.90 -11.68 4.15
CA SER A 54 -8.53 -11.91 2.74
C SER A 54 -7.02 -11.80 2.49
N THR A 55 -6.32 -10.97 3.28
CA THR A 55 -4.87 -10.78 3.21
C THR A 55 -4.17 -11.45 4.37
N THR A 56 -3.13 -12.22 4.11
CA THR A 56 -2.24 -12.76 5.14
C THR A 56 -1.04 -11.83 5.32
N ALA A 57 -1.09 -10.97 6.32
CA ALA A 57 0.05 -10.16 6.73
C ALA A 57 0.94 -10.92 7.71
N LYS A 58 2.25 -10.96 7.44
CA LYS A 58 3.25 -11.40 8.43
C LYS A 58 3.51 -10.27 9.42
N GLY A 59 3.63 -10.60 10.70
CA GLY A 59 3.98 -9.63 11.75
C GLY A 59 5.44 -9.18 11.63
N TRP A 60 5.72 -7.94 12.01
CA TRP A 60 7.07 -7.37 12.01
C TRP A 60 8.04 -8.17 12.89
N SER A 61 7.62 -8.64 14.06
CA SER A 61 8.45 -9.46 14.95
C SER A 61 8.86 -10.80 14.35
N LYS A 62 8.04 -11.37 13.45
CA LYS A 62 8.20 -12.72 12.89
C LYS A 62 8.97 -12.76 11.56
N THR A 63 9.28 -11.60 11.00
CA THR A 63 10.03 -11.49 9.74
C THR A 63 11.51 -11.27 10.03
N GLU A 64 12.38 -11.74 9.15
CA GLU A 64 13.83 -11.62 9.33
C GLU A 64 14.55 -11.32 8.01
N GLY A 65 15.75 -10.75 8.12
CA GLY A 65 16.66 -10.55 7.01
C GLY A 65 16.10 -9.66 5.90
N LYS A 66 15.96 -10.20 4.69
CA LYS A 66 15.49 -9.45 3.52
C LYS A 66 14.03 -9.03 3.64
N GLU A 67 13.17 -9.88 4.21
CA GLU A 67 11.72 -9.62 4.29
C GLU A 67 11.42 -8.34 5.09
N LYS A 68 12.16 -8.09 6.19
CA LYS A 68 12.02 -6.87 6.97
C LYS A 68 12.39 -5.61 6.19
N ARG A 69 13.46 -5.66 5.39
CA ARG A 69 13.87 -4.53 4.54
C ARG A 69 12.83 -4.25 3.45
N ASP A 70 12.29 -5.30 2.86
CA ASP A 70 11.23 -5.18 1.85
C ASP A 70 9.97 -4.59 2.48
N MET A 71 9.56 -5.04 3.68
CA MET A 71 8.45 -4.43 4.43
C MET A 71 8.66 -2.93 4.71
N ILE A 72 9.85 -2.52 5.17
CA ILE A 72 10.15 -1.09 5.40
C ILE A 72 10.05 -0.33 4.09
N ARG A 73 10.62 -0.86 2.99
CA ARG A 73 10.58 -0.20 1.68
C ARG A 73 9.15 -0.01 1.20
N ASP A 74 8.34 -1.05 1.29
CA ASP A 74 6.95 -1.04 0.84
C ASP A 74 6.12 -0.06 1.67
N GLU A 75 6.35 0.03 2.98
CA GLU A 75 5.67 1.03 3.82
C GLU A 75 6.08 2.47 3.50
N ILE A 76 7.38 2.73 3.30
CA ILE A 76 7.85 4.05 2.85
C ILE A 76 7.14 4.43 1.54
N ARG A 77 7.07 3.48 0.60
CA ARG A 77 6.41 3.67 -0.69
C ARG A 77 4.91 3.96 -0.52
N ASN A 78 4.21 3.17 0.29
CA ASN A 78 2.79 3.34 0.56
C ASN A 78 2.48 4.69 1.24
N LYS A 79 3.32 5.13 2.17
CA LYS A 79 3.20 6.45 2.81
C LYS A 79 3.39 7.57 1.79
N GLU A 80 4.40 7.47 0.93
CA GLU A 80 4.60 8.43 -0.16
C GLU A 80 3.40 8.46 -1.11
N ASP A 81 2.96 7.30 -1.61
CA ASP A 81 1.81 7.18 -2.51
C ASP A 81 0.54 7.75 -1.86
N SER A 82 0.32 7.53 -0.56
CA SER A 82 -0.78 8.13 0.20
C SER A 82 -0.69 9.66 0.23
N THR A 83 0.50 10.22 0.48
CA THR A 83 0.68 11.69 0.45
C THR A 83 0.50 12.27 -0.95
N TRP A 84 0.85 11.52 -1.99
CA TRP A 84 0.63 11.91 -3.38
C TRP A 84 -0.85 11.95 -3.73
N VAL A 85 -1.59 10.92 -3.35
CA VAL A 85 -3.06 10.87 -3.53
C VAL A 85 -3.71 12.02 -2.77
N GLN A 86 -3.32 12.28 -1.52
CA GLN A 86 -3.83 13.42 -0.74
C GLN A 86 -3.59 14.76 -1.44
N LYS A 87 -2.40 14.97 -2.02
CA LYS A 87 -2.10 16.18 -2.80
C LYS A 87 -2.93 16.25 -4.07
N ALA A 88 -3.09 15.15 -4.79
CA ALA A 88 -3.89 15.10 -6.01
C ALA A 88 -5.34 15.49 -5.72
N VAL A 89 -5.93 14.96 -4.64
CA VAL A 89 -7.30 15.32 -4.20
C VAL A 89 -7.44 16.82 -3.92
N GLN A 90 -6.40 17.48 -3.41
CA GLN A 90 -6.41 18.92 -3.14
C GLN A 90 -6.21 19.79 -4.39
N GLN A 91 -5.89 19.20 -5.55
CA GLN A 91 -5.63 19.92 -6.79
C GLN A 91 -6.81 19.76 -7.75
N PRO A 92 -7.82 20.66 -7.74
CA PRO A 92 -9.07 20.45 -8.46
C PRO A 92 -8.89 20.31 -9.96
N GLN A 93 -7.90 20.95 -10.59
CA GLN A 93 -7.70 20.84 -12.05
C GLN A 93 -6.81 19.66 -12.45
N GLN A 94 -5.70 19.43 -11.74
CA GLN A 94 -4.71 18.39 -12.07
C GLN A 94 -5.09 17.02 -11.48
N GLY A 95 -5.83 17.01 -10.38
CA GLY A 95 -6.37 15.84 -9.70
C GLY A 95 -7.77 15.46 -10.13
N GLN A 96 -8.28 15.93 -11.27
CA GLN A 96 -9.63 15.54 -11.74
C GLN A 96 -9.82 14.02 -11.82
N TRP A 97 -8.74 13.25 -12.03
CA TRP A 97 -8.75 11.80 -12.04
C TRP A 97 -9.07 11.15 -10.67
N THR A 98 -9.00 11.90 -9.56
CA THR A 98 -9.42 11.40 -8.24
C THR A 98 -10.93 11.49 -8.03
N ASN A 99 -11.63 12.22 -8.90
CA ASN A 99 -13.07 12.42 -8.80
C ASN A 99 -13.80 11.52 -9.79
N TRP A 100 -15.02 11.10 -9.42
CA TRP A 100 -15.87 10.25 -10.25
C TRP A 100 -16.89 11.04 -11.09
N ASP A 101 -16.83 12.38 -11.08
CA ASP A 101 -17.84 13.24 -11.72
C ASP A 101 -17.94 13.05 -13.24
N THR A 102 -16.84 12.65 -13.89
CA THR A 102 -16.79 12.38 -15.34
C THR A 102 -16.99 10.90 -15.68
N ALA A 103 -17.16 10.03 -14.67
CA ALA A 103 -17.32 8.61 -14.90
C ALA A 103 -18.68 8.31 -15.54
N ILE A 104 -18.67 7.51 -16.61
CA ILE A 104 -19.89 7.10 -17.29
C ILE A 104 -20.64 6.12 -16.37
N GLN A 105 -21.79 6.55 -15.86
CA GLN A 105 -22.66 5.66 -15.10
C GLN A 105 -23.18 4.54 -16.00
N ARG A 106 -22.98 3.29 -15.58
CA ARG A 106 -23.50 2.11 -16.26
C ARG A 106 -24.51 1.43 -15.36
N SER A 107 -25.80 1.57 -15.67
CA SER A 107 -26.84 0.75 -15.05
C SER A 107 -26.81 -0.66 -15.64
N LEU A 108 -26.90 -1.67 -14.77
CA LEU A 108 -27.07 -3.06 -15.17
C LEU A 108 -28.50 -3.46 -14.85
N THR A 109 -29.29 -3.80 -15.87
CA THR A 109 -30.63 -4.33 -15.64
C THR A 109 -30.57 -5.81 -15.28
N TRP A 110 -31.62 -6.33 -14.64
CA TRP A 110 -31.72 -7.75 -14.35
C TRP A 110 -31.60 -8.62 -15.61
N ASN A 111 -32.17 -8.15 -16.72
CA ASN A 111 -32.07 -8.81 -18.01
C ASN A 111 -30.61 -8.88 -18.51
N ASP A 112 -29.85 -7.79 -18.37
CA ASP A 112 -28.42 -7.78 -18.71
C ASP A 112 -27.63 -8.80 -17.90
N ILE A 113 -27.92 -8.92 -16.60
CA ILE A 113 -27.25 -9.87 -15.71
C ILE A 113 -27.52 -11.31 -16.14
N TRP A 114 -28.76 -11.65 -16.49
CA TRP A 114 -29.11 -13.01 -16.95
C TRP A 114 -28.43 -13.41 -18.25
N HIS A 115 -28.22 -12.46 -19.15
CA HIS A 115 -27.64 -12.71 -20.47
C HIS A 115 -26.13 -12.47 -20.55
N MET A 116 -25.50 -11.92 -19.50
CA MET A 116 -24.05 -11.72 -19.47
C MET A 116 -23.31 -12.99 -19.06
N ALA A 117 -22.15 -13.21 -19.69
CA ALA A 117 -21.22 -14.26 -19.26
C ALA A 117 -20.78 -14.03 -17.79
N PRO A 118 -20.73 -15.06 -16.94
CA PRO A 118 -20.38 -14.92 -15.52
C PRO A 118 -19.06 -14.21 -15.26
N ARG A 119 -18.06 -14.42 -16.13
CA ARG A 119 -16.75 -13.74 -16.04
C ARG A 119 -16.85 -12.23 -16.25
N ARG A 120 -17.75 -11.79 -17.14
CA ARG A 120 -17.99 -10.37 -17.42
C ARG A 120 -18.66 -9.69 -16.23
N ILE A 121 -19.65 -10.35 -15.62
CA ILE A 121 -20.31 -9.86 -14.40
C ILE A 121 -19.29 -9.75 -13.27
N ARG A 122 -18.49 -10.80 -13.06
CA ARG A 122 -17.41 -10.80 -12.06
C ARG A 122 -16.41 -9.66 -12.28
N PHE A 123 -16.00 -9.42 -13.52
CA PHE A 123 -15.11 -8.31 -13.85
C PHE A 123 -15.74 -6.96 -13.52
N LEU A 124 -16.97 -6.71 -13.96
CA LEU A 124 -17.67 -5.44 -13.73
C LEU A 124 -17.86 -5.13 -12.24
N ILE A 125 -18.25 -6.13 -11.45
CA ILE A 125 -18.39 -5.94 -10.00
C ILE A 125 -17.03 -5.67 -9.37
N ARG A 126 -16.01 -6.47 -9.71
CA ARG A 126 -14.67 -6.32 -9.12
C ARG A 126 -13.96 -5.03 -9.52
N SER A 127 -14.21 -4.50 -10.71
CA SER A 127 -13.64 -3.21 -11.15
C SER A 127 -14.21 -2.01 -10.39
N VAL A 128 -15.44 -2.11 -9.87
CA VAL A 128 -16.06 -1.02 -9.08
C VAL A 128 -15.54 -1.01 -7.64
N TYR A 129 -15.18 -2.18 -7.11
CA TYR A 129 -14.72 -2.34 -5.72
C TYR A 129 -13.19 -2.48 -5.60
N ASP A 130 -12.44 -2.18 -6.67
CA ASP A 130 -10.97 -2.35 -6.72
C ASP A 130 -10.48 -3.75 -6.30
N LEU A 131 -11.25 -4.79 -6.68
CA LEU A 131 -10.99 -6.21 -6.38
C LEU A 131 -10.42 -6.97 -7.59
N LEU A 132 -9.87 -6.25 -8.57
CA LEU A 132 -9.19 -6.85 -9.70
C LEU A 132 -7.84 -7.45 -9.23
N PRO A 133 -7.43 -8.62 -9.77
CA PRO A 133 -6.13 -9.22 -9.47
C PRO A 133 -4.96 -8.33 -9.89
#